data_AF-A0A9D5CLU0-F1
#
_entry.id   AF-A0A9D5CLU0-F1
#
_cell.length_a   1.000
_cell.length_b   1.000
_cell.length_c   1.000
_cell.angle_alpha   90.00
_cell.angle_beta   90.00
_cell.angle_gamma   90.00
#
_symmetry.space_group_name_H-M   'P 1'
#
loop_
_entity.id
_entity.type
_entity.pdbx_description
1 polymer ?
#
loop_
_entity_poly.entity_id
_entity_poly.type
_entity_poly.pdbx_seq_one_letter_code
_entity_poly.pdbx_strand_id
1 'polypeptide(L)'
;MYLYSLTLQQATGVVCATNGNFVGGKTQEIVVARGKTLDLIRPDDAGKIQTLHSVDVFGAIRSLAQFRLTGSQKDYVVVGSDSGRIVILEYSKDRNCFDKVHQETFGKSGCRRIVPGQYLAVDPKGRAVMIAACEKQKLVYVLNRDTVARLTISSPLEAHKSHTITYSITGVDCGFDNPIFAAIELDYSEADQDPTGKAALYAQKHLTFYELDLGLNHVSRKWTEPIDNGANLLVTVPGGGDGPSGVLVCAENFVIYKNQGHPDVRAVIPRRADLPHRPRCPHCLCGNAPPQVHVLLPPSD
;
A
#
# COMPACT_ATOMS: atom_id res chain seq x y z
N MET A 1 -20.15 -38.74 -7.68
CA MET A 1 -18.95 -37.92 -7.40
C MET A 1 -17.99 -38.82 -6.62
N TYR A 2 -16.77 -39.10 -7.11
CA TYR A 2 -15.93 -40.23 -6.63
C TYR A 2 -14.53 -39.81 -6.15
N LEU A 3 -14.25 -38.52 -6.04
CA LEU A 3 -12.95 -37.99 -5.64
C LEU A 3 -13.12 -37.06 -4.44
N TYR A 4 -12.16 -37.10 -3.50
CA TYR A 4 -12.10 -36.26 -2.30
C TYR A 4 -10.75 -35.56 -2.24
N SER A 5 -10.76 -34.22 -2.14
CA SER A 5 -9.56 -33.39 -2.08
C SER A 5 -9.21 -33.09 -0.62
N LEU A 6 -8.01 -33.45 -0.19
CA LEU A 6 -7.47 -33.19 1.15
C LEU A 6 -6.09 -32.54 1.02
N THR A 7 -5.83 -31.49 1.81
CA THR A 7 -4.52 -30.82 1.86
C THR A 7 -3.72 -31.39 3.04
N LEU A 8 -2.64 -32.14 2.75
CA LEU A 8 -1.75 -32.69 3.79
C LEU A 8 -0.78 -31.65 4.35
N GLN A 9 -0.23 -30.81 3.46
CA GLN A 9 0.66 -29.73 3.81
C GLN A 9 0.13 -28.44 3.18
N GLN A 10 -0.06 -27.42 4.01
CA GLN A 10 -0.53 -26.12 3.56
C GLN A 10 0.57 -25.37 2.80
N ALA A 11 0.16 -24.37 2.02
CA ALA A 11 1.09 -23.50 1.30
C ALA A 11 1.95 -22.72 2.31
N THR A 12 3.26 -22.65 2.07
CA THR A 12 4.21 -21.97 2.96
C THR A 12 4.66 -20.61 2.44
N GLY A 13 4.53 -20.33 1.14
CA GLY A 13 4.92 -19.07 0.54
C GLY A 13 4.07 -17.90 1.02
N VAL A 14 4.70 -16.82 1.48
CA VAL A 14 4.02 -15.60 1.93
C VAL A 14 3.90 -14.62 0.77
N VAL A 15 2.67 -14.23 0.43
CA VAL A 15 2.37 -13.28 -0.65
C VAL A 15 2.37 -11.85 -0.13
N CYS A 16 1.70 -11.63 1.00
CA CYS A 16 1.69 -10.35 1.70
C CYS A 16 1.53 -10.58 3.20
N ALA A 17 2.02 -9.62 3.98
CA ALA A 17 1.96 -9.64 5.43
C ALA A 17 1.76 -8.22 5.97
N THR A 18 1.08 -8.11 7.10
CA THR A 18 0.90 -6.85 7.82
C THR A 18 0.97 -7.10 9.32
N ASN A 19 1.56 -6.16 10.07
CA ASN A 19 1.70 -6.26 11.51
C ASN A 19 0.81 -5.25 12.23
N GLY A 20 0.30 -5.63 13.39
CA GLY A 20 -0.61 -4.81 14.17
C GLY A 20 -0.97 -5.47 15.50
N ASN A 21 -1.75 -4.77 16.32
CA ASN A 21 -2.34 -5.26 17.56
C ASN A 21 -3.72 -5.87 17.24
N PHE A 22 -3.75 -7.09 16.71
CA PHE A 22 -4.99 -7.75 16.27
C PHE A 22 -5.72 -8.45 17.42
N VAL A 23 -4.99 -8.94 18.42
CA VAL A 23 -5.59 -9.55 19.62
C VAL A 23 -6.13 -8.48 20.59
N GLY A 24 -5.64 -7.25 20.46
CA GLY A 24 -5.89 -6.14 21.39
C GLY A 24 -4.86 -6.08 22.52
N GLY A 25 -4.56 -4.87 23.00
CA GLY A 25 -3.57 -4.62 24.03
C GLY A 25 -2.21 -4.19 23.46
N LYS A 26 -1.11 -4.50 24.15
CA LYS A 26 0.25 -4.04 23.80
C LYS A 26 1.05 -5.03 22.94
N THR A 27 0.54 -6.23 22.70
CA THR A 27 1.25 -7.25 21.92
C THR A 27 1.05 -7.02 20.43
N GLN A 28 2.10 -7.19 19.64
CA GLN A 28 2.03 -7.14 18.19
C GLN A 28 1.96 -8.55 17.61
N GLU A 29 1.11 -8.72 16.62
CA GLU A 29 0.96 -9.93 15.83
C GLU A 29 1.15 -9.60 14.35
N ILE A 30 1.32 -10.65 13.55
CA ILE A 30 1.52 -10.55 12.11
C ILE A 30 0.43 -11.38 11.43
N VAL A 31 -0.33 -10.73 10.54
CA VAL A 31 -1.27 -11.40 9.66
C VAL A 31 -0.56 -11.67 8.34
N VAL A 32 -0.62 -12.92 7.90
CA VAL A 32 0.13 -13.42 6.75
C VAL A 32 -0.83 -14.09 5.78
N ALA A 33 -0.80 -13.69 4.51
CA ALA A 33 -1.49 -14.38 3.44
C ALA A 33 -0.55 -15.35 2.73
N ARG A 34 -0.94 -16.63 2.66
CA ARG A 34 -0.23 -17.68 1.89
C ARG A 34 -1.04 -18.12 0.68
N GLY A 35 -1.46 -17.13 -0.12
CA GLY A 35 -2.34 -17.32 -1.27
C GLY A 35 -3.78 -17.57 -0.86
N LYS A 36 -4.11 -18.82 -0.50
CA LYS A 36 -5.48 -19.25 -0.13
C LYS A 36 -5.74 -19.31 1.38
N THR A 37 -4.69 -19.26 2.20
CA THR A 37 -4.81 -19.25 3.66
C THR A 37 -4.50 -17.87 4.22
N LEU A 38 -5.20 -17.52 5.29
CA LEU A 38 -4.92 -16.35 6.13
C LEU A 38 -4.51 -16.83 7.51
N ASP A 39 -3.27 -16.52 7.88
CA ASP A 39 -2.68 -16.91 9.16
C ASP A 39 -2.49 -15.69 10.06
N LEU A 40 -2.75 -15.86 11.35
CA LEU A 40 -2.34 -14.95 12.40
C LEU A 40 -1.19 -15.60 13.17
N ILE A 41 -0.01 -14.99 13.13
CA ILE A 41 1.19 -15.48 13.81
C ILE A 41 1.69 -14.46 14.83
N ARG A 42 2.37 -14.94 15.86
CA ARG A 42 2.98 -14.11 16.91
C ARG A 42 4.35 -14.69 17.30
N PRO A 43 5.38 -13.86 17.49
CA PRO A 43 6.62 -14.30 18.13
C PRO A 43 6.41 -14.49 19.64
N ASP A 44 6.90 -15.60 20.20
CA ASP A 44 6.95 -15.80 21.65
C ASP A 44 8.13 -15.04 22.30
N ASP A 45 8.22 -15.07 23.63
CA ASP A 45 9.27 -14.40 24.39
C ASP A 45 10.69 -14.96 24.11
N ALA A 46 10.78 -16.21 23.63
CA ALA A 46 12.02 -16.83 23.16
C ALA A 46 12.31 -16.55 21.67
N GLY A 47 11.48 -15.74 21.00
CA GLY A 47 11.61 -15.37 19.59
C GLY A 47 11.09 -16.43 18.61
N LYS A 48 10.42 -17.48 19.07
CA LYS A 48 9.83 -18.50 18.17
C LYS A 48 8.50 -18.03 17.63
N ILE A 49 8.30 -18.19 16.31
CA ILE A 49 7.03 -17.84 15.66
C ILE A 49 6.00 -18.94 15.95
N GLN A 50 4.88 -18.55 16.54
CA GLN A 50 3.73 -19.41 16.83
C GLN A 50 2.53 -18.98 15.98
N THR A 51 1.82 -19.94 15.40
CA THR A 51 0.56 -19.69 14.69
C THR A 51 -0.58 -19.69 15.69
N LEU A 52 -1.24 -18.55 15.84
CA LEU A 52 -2.42 -18.40 16.70
C LEU A 52 -3.67 -18.94 16.00
N HIS A 53 -3.83 -18.61 14.73
CA HIS A 53 -4.98 -19.01 13.93
C HIS A 53 -4.60 -19.16 12.46
N SER A 54 -5.23 -20.10 11.77
CA SER A 54 -5.06 -20.30 10.32
C SER A 54 -6.40 -20.71 9.72
N VAL A 55 -6.81 -20.04 8.65
CA VAL A 55 -8.08 -20.30 7.96
C VAL A 55 -7.93 -20.28 6.45
N ASP A 56 -8.55 -21.25 5.77
CA ASP A 56 -8.69 -21.23 4.31
C ASP A 56 -9.77 -20.20 3.92
N VAL A 57 -9.41 -19.20 3.11
CA VAL A 57 -10.35 -18.18 2.61
C VAL A 57 -11.07 -18.60 1.33
N PHE A 58 -10.65 -19.73 0.72
CA PHE A 58 -11.17 -20.26 -0.55
C PHE A 58 -11.17 -19.25 -1.71
N GLY A 59 -10.11 -18.45 -1.78
CA GLY A 59 -9.88 -17.45 -2.83
C GLY A 59 -8.41 -17.06 -2.89
N ALA A 60 -8.08 -16.07 -3.73
CA ALA A 60 -6.73 -15.53 -3.83
C ALA A 60 -6.64 -14.19 -3.10
N ILE A 61 -5.89 -14.14 -2.00
CA ILE A 61 -5.58 -12.88 -1.32
C ILE A 61 -4.51 -12.15 -2.13
N ARG A 62 -4.83 -10.93 -2.56
CA ARG A 62 -3.98 -10.12 -3.44
C ARG A 62 -3.31 -8.97 -2.68
N SER A 63 -4.01 -8.40 -1.71
CA SER A 63 -3.51 -7.29 -0.89
C SER A 63 -4.07 -7.37 0.53
N LEU A 64 -3.22 -7.04 1.50
CA LEU A 64 -3.58 -6.93 2.91
C LEU A 64 -3.14 -5.56 3.44
N ALA A 65 -3.98 -4.94 4.25
CA ALA A 65 -3.62 -3.75 4.99
C ALA A 65 -4.28 -3.80 6.37
N GLN A 66 -3.61 -3.23 7.37
CA GLN A 66 -4.17 -3.04 8.70
C GLN A 66 -4.60 -1.58 8.89
N PHE A 67 -5.59 -1.36 9.74
CA PHE A 67 -5.90 -0.02 10.22
C PHE A 67 -6.45 -0.02 11.63
N ARG A 68 -6.26 1.12 12.30
CA ARG A 68 -6.79 1.40 13.63
C ARG A 68 -7.79 2.54 13.55
N LEU A 69 -9.00 2.31 14.06
CA LEU A 69 -9.94 3.42 14.29
C LEU A 69 -9.40 4.35 15.39
N THR A 70 -9.59 5.65 15.23
CA THR A 70 -9.18 6.65 16.23
C THR A 70 -9.76 6.32 17.61
N GLY A 71 -8.87 6.16 18.60
CA GLY A 71 -9.22 5.81 19.98
C GLY A 71 -9.45 4.32 20.24
N SER A 72 -9.37 3.45 19.23
CA SER A 72 -9.33 2.00 19.41
C SER A 72 -7.94 1.54 19.87
N GLN A 73 -7.87 0.39 20.54
CA GLN A 73 -6.64 -0.31 20.91
C GLN A 73 -6.42 -1.59 20.09
N LYS A 74 -7.28 -1.82 19.10
CA LYS A 74 -7.30 -3.04 18.27
C LYS A 74 -7.32 -2.66 16.81
N ASP A 75 -6.52 -3.40 16.04
CA ASP A 75 -6.40 -3.24 14.60
C ASP A 75 -7.35 -4.17 13.85
N TYR A 76 -7.91 -3.64 12.78
CA TYR A 76 -8.70 -4.38 11.81
C TYR A 76 -7.83 -4.75 10.61
N VAL A 77 -8.23 -5.80 9.89
CA VAL A 77 -7.55 -6.22 8.66
C VAL A 77 -8.48 -6.00 7.49
N VAL A 78 -8.02 -5.24 6.50
CA VAL A 78 -8.70 -5.11 5.20
C VAL A 78 -8.07 -6.08 4.23
N VAL A 79 -8.93 -6.87 3.57
CA VAL A 79 -8.51 -7.90 2.61
C VAL A 79 -9.03 -7.54 1.22
N GLY A 80 -8.10 -7.37 0.28
CA GLY A 80 -8.39 -7.34 -1.15
C GLY A 80 -8.16 -8.72 -1.76
N SER A 81 -9.21 -9.30 -2.34
CA SER A 81 -9.18 -10.63 -2.94
C SER A 81 -9.69 -10.63 -4.39
N ASP A 82 -9.78 -11.81 -4.99
CA ASP A 82 -10.42 -12.04 -6.29
C ASP A 82 -11.96 -12.08 -6.23
N SER A 83 -12.59 -11.89 -5.06
CA SER A 83 -14.04 -11.99 -4.92
C SER A 83 -14.84 -10.85 -5.58
N GLY A 84 -14.20 -9.72 -5.89
CA GLY A 84 -14.91 -8.47 -6.28
C GLY A 84 -15.60 -7.78 -5.10
N ARG A 85 -15.16 -8.11 -3.87
CA ARG A 85 -15.66 -7.55 -2.61
C ARG A 85 -14.50 -7.05 -1.75
N ILE A 86 -14.76 -6.00 -0.98
CA ILE A 86 -13.86 -5.56 0.10
C ILE A 86 -14.35 -6.21 1.39
N VAL A 87 -13.42 -6.82 2.13
CA VAL A 87 -13.74 -7.51 3.38
C VAL A 87 -12.91 -6.91 4.49
N ILE A 88 -13.56 -6.56 5.60
CA ILE A 88 -12.89 -6.09 6.82
C ILE A 88 -13.09 -7.16 7.90
N LEU A 89 -11.97 -7.61 8.45
CA LEU A 89 -11.90 -8.67 9.44
C LEU A 89 -11.44 -8.11 10.79
N GLU A 90 -11.98 -8.68 11.85
CA GLU A 90 -11.55 -8.49 13.22
C GLU A 90 -11.23 -9.85 13.82
N TYR A 91 -10.09 -9.98 14.51
CA TYR A 91 -9.75 -11.24 15.17
C TYR A 91 -10.42 -11.33 16.55
N SER A 92 -11.21 -12.37 16.81
CA SER A 92 -11.79 -12.64 18.15
C SER A 92 -10.95 -13.68 18.87
N LYS A 93 -10.32 -13.27 19.99
CA LYS A 93 -9.54 -14.18 20.84
C LYS A 93 -10.44 -15.24 21.49
N ASP A 94 -11.64 -14.86 21.93
CA ASP A 94 -12.55 -15.74 22.66
C ASP A 94 -13.04 -16.90 21.80
N ARG A 95 -13.31 -16.61 20.51
CA ARG A 95 -13.74 -17.62 19.53
C ARG A 95 -12.59 -18.22 18.72
N ASN A 96 -11.39 -17.68 18.86
CA ASN A 96 -10.22 -18.00 18.05
C ASN A 96 -10.55 -18.05 16.54
N CYS A 97 -11.13 -16.97 16.02
CA CYS A 97 -11.51 -16.86 14.62
C CYS A 97 -11.45 -15.42 14.09
N PHE A 98 -11.42 -15.28 12.77
CA PHE A 98 -11.63 -13.99 12.11
C PHE A 98 -13.12 -13.74 11.89
N ASP A 99 -13.63 -12.74 12.59
CA ASP A 99 -14.97 -12.22 12.39
C ASP A 99 -15.00 -11.28 11.20
N LYS A 100 -15.95 -11.53 10.31
CA LYS A 100 -16.20 -10.66 9.17
C LYS A 100 -17.09 -9.50 9.61
N VAL A 101 -16.46 -8.39 9.97
CA VAL A 101 -17.16 -7.19 10.44
C VAL A 101 -17.89 -6.51 9.29
N HIS A 102 -17.25 -6.42 8.13
CA HIS A 102 -17.87 -5.83 6.95
C HIS A 102 -17.55 -6.60 5.68
N GLN A 103 -18.51 -6.61 4.76
CA GLN A 103 -18.35 -7.19 3.42
C GLN A 103 -19.21 -6.43 2.41
N GLU A 104 -18.56 -5.78 1.46
CA GLU A 104 -19.24 -4.99 0.45
C GLU A 104 -18.80 -5.36 -0.95
N THR A 105 -19.77 -5.43 -1.86
CA THR A 105 -19.52 -5.81 -3.25
C THR A 105 -19.37 -4.57 -4.10
N PHE A 106 -18.25 -4.46 -4.81
CA PHE A 106 -17.98 -3.37 -5.74
C PHE A 106 -17.81 -3.83 -7.18
N GLY A 107 -17.68 -5.14 -7.43
CA GLY A 107 -17.40 -5.65 -8.76
C GLY A 107 -17.65 -7.14 -8.94
N LYS A 108 -17.23 -7.64 -10.10
CA LYS A 108 -17.32 -9.06 -10.45
C LYS A 108 -16.12 -9.84 -9.90
N SER A 109 -16.31 -11.12 -9.61
CA SER A 109 -15.23 -12.01 -9.18
C SER A 109 -14.21 -12.30 -10.30
N GLY A 110 -13.01 -12.71 -9.87
CA GLY A 110 -11.82 -13.00 -10.66
C GLY A 110 -10.73 -11.92 -10.54
N CYS A 111 -9.48 -12.31 -10.77
CA CYS A 111 -8.34 -11.40 -10.91
C CYS A 111 -8.42 -10.63 -12.24
N ARG A 112 -9.28 -9.61 -12.31
CA ARG A 112 -9.51 -8.82 -13.52
C ARG A 112 -8.64 -7.57 -13.55
N ARG A 113 -8.34 -7.10 -14.77
CA ARG A 113 -7.51 -5.92 -15.03
C ARG A 113 -8.07 -4.62 -14.43
N ILE A 114 -9.38 -4.43 -14.60
CA ILE A 114 -10.08 -3.19 -14.20
C ILE A 114 -10.86 -3.30 -12.90
N VAL A 115 -10.97 -4.48 -12.27
CA VAL A 115 -11.71 -4.63 -11.01
C VAL A 115 -10.74 -4.49 -9.83
N PRO A 116 -11.06 -3.64 -8.83
CA PRO A 116 -10.18 -3.41 -7.69
C PRO A 116 -9.87 -4.67 -6.87
N GLY A 117 -8.72 -4.63 -6.19
CA GLY A 117 -8.26 -5.72 -5.32
C GLY A 117 -6.79 -6.04 -5.48
N GLN A 118 -6.09 -5.46 -6.47
CA GLN A 118 -4.64 -5.63 -6.60
C GLN A 118 -3.87 -4.80 -5.57
N TYR A 119 -4.33 -3.57 -5.38
CA TYR A 119 -3.66 -2.58 -4.56
C TYR A 119 -4.60 -2.09 -3.47
N LEU A 120 -4.05 -1.88 -2.27
CA LEU A 120 -4.77 -1.45 -1.10
C LEU A 120 -3.91 -0.48 -0.30
N ALA A 121 -4.47 0.67 0.05
CA ALA A 121 -3.82 1.68 0.89
C ALA A 121 -4.82 2.17 1.94
N VAL A 122 -4.32 2.45 3.14
CA VAL A 122 -5.12 2.96 4.25
C VAL A 122 -4.52 4.30 4.68
N ASP A 123 -5.37 5.25 5.02
CA ASP A 123 -4.98 6.43 5.79
C ASP A 123 -4.35 5.99 7.14
N PRO A 124 -3.16 6.49 7.51
CA PRO A 124 -2.49 6.10 8.75
C PRO A 124 -3.30 6.35 10.04
N LYS A 125 -4.27 7.27 10.00
CA LYS A 125 -5.21 7.51 11.12
C LYS A 125 -6.50 6.68 11.03
N GLY A 126 -6.59 5.78 10.06
CA GLY A 126 -7.69 4.81 9.92
C GLY A 126 -9.03 5.42 9.54
N ARG A 127 -9.04 6.60 8.88
CA ARG A 127 -10.28 7.30 8.49
C ARG A 127 -10.81 6.89 7.12
N ALA A 128 -9.94 6.38 6.25
CA ALA A 128 -10.30 5.97 4.91
C ALA A 128 -9.39 4.85 4.39
N VAL A 129 -9.92 4.09 3.44
CA VAL A 129 -9.18 3.05 2.72
C VAL A 129 -9.43 3.19 1.22
N MET A 130 -8.37 3.16 0.43
CA MET A 130 -8.41 3.10 -1.03
C MET A 130 -8.10 1.69 -1.50
N ILE A 131 -8.98 1.14 -2.34
CA ILE A 131 -8.75 -0.10 -3.07
C ILE A 131 -8.70 0.19 -4.57
N ALA A 132 -7.70 -0.35 -5.27
CA ALA A 132 -7.48 -0.06 -6.67
C ALA A 132 -7.22 -1.32 -7.52
N ALA A 133 -7.58 -1.19 -8.78
CA ALA A 133 -7.27 -2.16 -9.83
C ALA A 133 -5.91 -1.86 -10.45
N CYS A 134 -5.43 -2.75 -11.33
CA CYS A 134 -4.23 -2.47 -12.13
C CYS A 134 -4.45 -1.30 -13.10
N GLU A 135 -5.70 -1.10 -13.53
CA GLU A 135 -6.07 -0.07 -14.49
C GLU A 135 -7.43 0.54 -14.12
N LYS A 136 -7.60 1.84 -14.41
CA LYS A 136 -8.87 2.57 -14.38
C LYS A 136 -9.51 2.75 -13.01
N GLN A 137 -10.00 1.68 -12.38
CA GLN A 137 -10.85 1.77 -11.21
C GLN A 137 -10.06 1.93 -9.92
N LYS A 138 -10.40 2.97 -9.18
CA LYS A 138 -10.01 3.21 -7.78
C LYS A 138 -11.27 3.59 -7.00
N LEU A 139 -11.43 2.99 -5.83
CA LEU A 139 -12.55 3.23 -4.93
C LEU A 139 -12.00 3.60 -3.56
N VAL A 140 -12.60 4.60 -2.93
CA VAL A 140 -12.26 5.04 -1.58
C VAL A 140 -13.46 4.83 -0.68
N TYR A 141 -13.23 4.18 0.45
CA TYR A 141 -14.23 3.97 1.48
C TYR A 141 -13.87 4.81 2.71
N VAL A 142 -14.86 5.55 3.23
CA VAL A 142 -14.71 6.29 4.49
C VAL A 142 -15.04 5.34 5.63
N LEU A 143 -14.14 5.28 6.61
CA LEU A 143 -14.24 4.44 7.79
C LEU A 143 -14.64 5.31 8.97
N ASN A 144 -15.78 4.98 9.58
CA ASN A 144 -16.36 5.71 10.70
C ASN A 144 -16.65 4.76 11.86
N ARG A 145 -17.02 5.35 12.99
CA ARG A 145 -17.50 4.63 14.17
C ARG A 145 -18.91 5.08 14.53
N ASP A 146 -19.78 4.15 14.87
CA ASP A 146 -21.10 4.48 15.42
C ASP A 146 -21.00 4.91 16.91
N THR A 147 -22.14 5.27 17.50
CA THR A 147 -22.22 5.65 18.92
C THR A 147 -21.86 4.52 19.89
N VAL A 148 -21.86 3.27 19.41
CA VAL A 148 -21.51 2.05 20.15
C VAL A 148 -20.08 1.60 19.82
N ALA A 149 -19.27 2.47 19.19
CA ALA A 149 -17.90 2.22 18.78
C ALA A 149 -17.69 1.04 17.79
N ARG A 150 -18.73 0.66 17.05
CA ARG A 150 -18.63 -0.31 15.95
C ARG A 150 -18.19 0.37 14.67
N LEU A 151 -17.38 -0.34 13.90
CA LEU A 151 -16.95 0.10 12.57
C LEU A 151 -18.16 0.25 11.65
N THR A 152 -18.25 1.41 11.01
CA THR A 152 -19.17 1.68 9.91
C THR A 152 -18.39 2.14 8.70
N ILE A 153 -18.94 1.92 7.51
CA ILE A 153 -18.30 2.20 6.24
C ILE A 153 -19.31 2.85 5.31
N SER A 154 -18.86 3.89 4.62
CA SER A 154 -19.67 4.59 3.63
C SER A 154 -19.73 3.81 2.32
N SER A 155 -20.69 4.18 1.47
CA SER A 155 -20.64 3.82 0.05
C SER A 155 -19.29 4.25 -0.57
N PRO A 156 -18.79 3.52 -1.59
CA PRO A 156 -17.52 3.83 -2.21
C PRO A 156 -17.60 5.13 -3.00
N LEU A 157 -16.54 5.93 -2.87
CA LEU A 157 -16.30 7.11 -3.70
C LEU A 157 -15.38 6.75 -4.86
N GLU A 158 -15.77 7.12 -6.06
CA GLU A 158 -15.06 6.74 -7.28
C GLU A 158 -13.96 7.75 -7.63
N ALA A 159 -12.75 7.25 -7.88
CA ALA A 159 -11.61 8.03 -8.36
C ALA A 159 -11.07 7.44 -9.68
N HIS A 160 -11.98 7.15 -10.61
CA HIS A 160 -11.68 6.43 -11.84
C HIS A 160 -10.93 7.31 -12.85
N LYS A 161 -9.92 6.73 -13.51
CA LYS A 161 -9.21 7.39 -14.63
C LYS A 161 -8.93 6.39 -15.75
N SER A 162 -9.66 6.49 -16.86
CA SER A 162 -9.47 5.61 -18.02
C SER A 162 -8.05 5.70 -18.57
N HIS A 163 -7.61 4.64 -19.26
CA HIS A 163 -6.29 4.56 -19.90
C HIS A 163 -5.09 4.82 -18.97
N THR A 164 -5.26 4.56 -17.67
CA THR A 164 -4.23 4.77 -16.66
C THR A 164 -3.91 3.48 -15.93
N ILE A 165 -2.65 3.06 -15.99
CA ILE A 165 -2.10 1.91 -15.27
C ILE A 165 -1.58 2.38 -13.91
N THR A 166 -1.90 1.64 -12.85
CA THR A 166 -1.43 1.89 -11.48
C THR A 166 -0.30 0.92 -11.15
N TYR A 167 0.83 1.41 -10.65
CA TYR A 167 2.00 0.60 -10.27
C TYR A 167 2.12 0.39 -8.75
N SER A 168 1.81 1.43 -7.98
CA SER A 168 1.85 1.40 -6.51
C SER A 168 0.89 2.43 -5.98
N ILE A 169 0.30 2.15 -4.82
CA ILE A 169 -0.47 3.14 -4.05
C ILE A 169 -0.01 3.12 -2.60
N THR A 170 -0.11 4.25 -1.91
CA THR A 170 0.08 4.32 -0.45
C THR A 170 -0.75 5.44 0.15
N GLY A 171 -1.11 5.32 1.43
CA GLY A 171 -1.70 6.43 2.18
C GLY A 171 -0.62 7.41 2.59
N VAL A 172 -0.86 8.71 2.44
CA VAL A 172 0.03 9.77 2.90
C VAL A 172 -0.38 10.17 4.32
N ASP A 173 0.57 10.24 5.24
CA ASP A 173 0.27 10.66 6.61
C ASP A 173 0.13 12.18 6.67
N CYS A 174 -1.09 12.69 6.55
CA CYS A 174 -1.37 14.13 6.67
C CYS A 174 -1.86 14.51 8.08
N GLY A 175 -1.59 13.68 9.10
CA GLY A 175 -2.13 13.91 10.43
C GLY A 175 -3.66 13.86 10.44
N PHE A 176 -4.32 14.98 10.78
CA PHE A 176 -5.78 15.09 10.80
C PHE A 176 -6.37 15.91 9.66
N ASP A 177 -5.55 16.40 8.73
CA ASP A 177 -6.03 17.00 7.49
C ASP A 177 -6.71 15.95 6.60
N ASN A 178 -7.41 16.40 5.56
CA ASN A 178 -8.09 15.52 4.61
C ASN A 178 -7.18 14.36 4.15
N PRO A 179 -7.63 13.09 4.22
CA PRO A 179 -6.80 11.94 3.83
C PRO A 179 -6.33 12.05 2.38
N ILE A 180 -5.05 11.75 2.15
CA ILE A 180 -4.45 11.75 0.82
C ILE A 180 -3.92 10.35 0.49
N PHE A 181 -4.19 9.89 -0.73
CA PHE A 181 -3.62 8.67 -1.28
C PHE A 181 -2.70 9.01 -2.44
N ALA A 182 -1.45 8.54 -2.38
CA ALA A 182 -0.49 8.69 -3.46
C ALA A 182 -0.51 7.46 -4.36
N ALA A 183 -0.44 7.66 -5.68
CA ALA A 183 -0.36 6.59 -6.66
C ALA A 183 0.71 6.86 -7.72
N ILE A 184 1.45 5.83 -8.12
CA ILE A 184 2.29 5.87 -9.32
C ILE A 184 1.44 5.41 -10.50
N GLU A 185 1.33 6.27 -11.50
CA GLU A 185 0.42 6.12 -12.63
C GLU A 185 1.12 6.32 -13.97
N LEU A 186 0.72 5.58 -15.00
CA LEU A 186 1.14 5.80 -16.37
C LEU A 186 -0.10 5.89 -17.27
N ASP A 187 -0.22 6.98 -18.00
CA ASP A 187 -1.25 7.15 -19.03
C ASP A 187 -0.75 6.57 -20.35
N TYR A 188 -1.53 5.70 -20.98
CA TYR A 188 -1.19 5.07 -22.25
C TYR A 188 -2.14 5.46 -23.40
N SER A 189 -3.03 6.44 -23.18
CA SER A 189 -4.01 6.88 -24.18
C SER A 189 -3.37 7.36 -25.49
N GLU A 190 -2.23 8.04 -25.44
CA GLU A 190 -1.47 8.47 -26.62
C GLU A 190 -0.74 7.31 -27.30
N ALA A 191 -0.21 6.37 -26.51
CA ALA A 191 0.52 5.21 -27.03
C ALA A 191 -0.39 4.29 -27.86
N ASP A 192 -1.67 4.14 -27.47
CA ASP A 192 -2.66 3.37 -28.22
C ASP A 192 -3.00 3.99 -29.58
N GLN A 193 -2.83 5.31 -29.73
CA GLN A 193 -3.17 6.04 -30.95
C GLN A 193 -1.98 6.20 -31.91
N ASP A 194 -0.76 5.90 -31.47
CA ASP A 194 0.46 6.08 -32.27
C ASP A 194 0.94 4.75 -32.91
N PRO A 195 0.69 4.52 -34.20
CA PRO A 195 1.17 3.32 -34.90
C PRO A 195 2.70 3.28 -35.05
N THR A 196 3.42 4.38 -34.81
CA THR A 196 4.88 4.42 -34.92
C THR A 196 5.60 3.90 -33.67
N GLY A 197 4.88 3.78 -32.55
CA GLY A 197 5.42 3.32 -31.27
C GLY A 197 6.33 4.33 -30.56
N LYS A 198 6.43 5.57 -31.05
CA LYS A 198 7.25 6.63 -30.43
C LYS A 198 6.62 7.13 -29.14
N ALA A 199 5.30 7.29 -29.10
CA ALA A 199 4.58 7.74 -27.91
C ALA A 199 4.81 6.79 -26.72
N ALA A 200 4.88 5.48 -26.96
CA ALA A 200 5.19 4.50 -25.91
C ALA A 200 6.60 4.67 -25.31
N LEU A 201 7.58 5.12 -26.11
CA LEU A 201 8.95 5.36 -25.64
C LEU A 201 9.07 6.62 -24.77
N TYR A 202 8.25 7.64 -25.05
CA TYR A 202 8.23 8.90 -24.30
C TYR A 202 7.19 8.92 -23.17
N ALA A 203 6.39 7.87 -23.02
CA ALA A 203 5.40 7.77 -21.96
C ALA A 203 6.06 7.90 -20.57
N GLN A 204 5.53 8.80 -19.75
CA GLN A 204 6.14 9.16 -18.47
C GLN A 204 5.22 8.79 -17.30
N LYS A 205 5.80 8.12 -16.29
CA LYS A 205 5.11 7.86 -15.02
C LYS A 205 4.89 9.16 -14.27
N HIS A 206 3.75 9.24 -13.59
CA HIS A 206 3.37 10.37 -12.76
C HIS A 206 3.08 9.90 -11.34
N LEU A 207 3.47 10.71 -10.36
CA LEU A 207 3.00 10.61 -8.99
C LEU A 207 1.74 11.46 -8.85
N THR A 208 0.61 10.83 -8.55
CA THR A 208 -0.69 11.51 -8.39
C THR A 208 -1.14 11.43 -6.93
N PHE A 209 -1.51 12.54 -6.33
CA PHE A 209 -2.16 12.61 -5.02
C PHE A 209 -3.68 12.77 -5.18
N TYR A 210 -4.40 11.83 -4.60
CA TYR A 210 -5.85 11.81 -4.50
C TYR A 210 -6.25 12.28 -3.11
N GLU A 211 -6.93 13.42 -3.02
CA GLU A 211 -7.44 13.95 -1.77
C GLU A 211 -8.90 13.54 -1.58
N LEU A 212 -9.19 12.96 -0.42
CA LEU A 212 -10.55 12.71 0.04
C LEU A 212 -11.01 13.91 0.87
N ASP A 213 -11.93 14.70 0.32
CA ASP A 213 -12.59 15.76 1.08
C ASP A 213 -13.72 15.15 1.91
N LEU A 214 -13.54 15.11 3.23
CA LEU A 214 -14.54 14.55 4.16
C LEU A 214 -15.79 15.43 4.31
N GLY A 215 -15.69 16.74 4.04
CA GLY A 215 -16.82 17.66 4.11
C GLY A 215 -17.69 17.59 2.86
N LEU A 216 -17.07 17.59 1.69
CA LEU A 216 -17.77 17.49 0.39
C LEU A 216 -18.04 16.04 -0.04
N ASN A 217 -17.48 15.06 0.66
CA ASN A 217 -17.65 13.63 0.41
C ASN A 217 -17.35 13.23 -1.05
N HIS A 218 -16.23 13.73 -1.60
CA HIS A 218 -15.77 13.37 -2.93
C HIS A 218 -14.23 13.23 -2.94
N VAL A 219 -13.72 12.50 -3.93
CA VAL A 219 -12.27 12.32 -4.13
C VAL A 219 -11.85 13.13 -5.35
N SER A 220 -10.82 13.95 -5.19
CA SER A 220 -10.27 14.77 -6.28
C SER A 220 -8.79 14.49 -6.50
N ARG A 221 -8.30 14.73 -7.72
CA ARG A 221 -6.87 14.66 -8.05
C ARG A 221 -6.24 16.01 -7.72
N LYS A 222 -5.69 16.14 -6.52
CA LYS A 222 -5.17 17.40 -5.99
C LYS A 222 -3.87 17.83 -6.66
N TRP A 223 -2.96 16.87 -6.85
CA TRP A 223 -1.61 17.15 -7.32
C TRP A 223 -1.09 16.01 -8.19
N THR A 224 -0.32 16.35 -9.22
CA THR A 224 0.31 15.36 -10.11
C THR A 224 1.64 15.90 -10.59
N GLU A 225 2.66 15.06 -10.58
CA GLU A 225 4.00 15.44 -11.04
C GLU A 225 4.66 14.27 -11.78
N PRO A 226 5.38 14.54 -12.88
CA PRO A 226 6.19 13.52 -13.55
C PRO A 226 7.28 12.95 -12.63
N ILE A 227 7.50 11.64 -12.72
CA ILE A 227 8.54 10.92 -12.00
C ILE A 227 9.35 10.02 -12.95
N ASP A 228 10.41 9.43 -12.43
CA ASP A 228 11.24 8.49 -13.19
C ASP A 228 10.46 7.23 -13.57
N ASN A 229 10.68 6.75 -14.80
CA ASN A 229 10.00 5.57 -15.32
C ASN A 229 10.41 4.26 -14.63
N GLY A 230 11.55 4.23 -13.94
CA GLY A 230 11.98 3.14 -13.07
C GLY A 230 11.24 3.07 -11.73
N ALA A 231 10.38 4.06 -11.40
CA ALA A 231 9.63 4.07 -10.14
C ALA A 231 8.64 2.91 -10.04
N ASN A 232 8.69 2.15 -8.94
CA ASN A 232 7.89 0.93 -8.77
C ASN A 232 7.24 0.77 -7.39
N LEU A 233 7.69 1.50 -6.37
CA LEU A 233 7.16 1.39 -5.01
C LEU A 233 7.08 2.77 -4.35
N LEU A 234 6.00 2.98 -3.60
CA LEU A 234 5.83 4.12 -2.71
C LEU A 234 5.95 3.67 -1.26
N VAL A 235 6.63 4.47 -0.44
CA VAL A 235 6.70 4.30 1.01
C VAL A 235 6.18 5.55 1.70
N THR A 236 5.28 5.38 2.65
CA THR A 236 4.72 6.49 3.44
C THR A 236 5.79 7.06 4.37
N VAL A 237 5.90 8.38 4.39
CA VAL A 237 6.70 9.11 5.38
C VAL A 237 5.76 9.60 6.49
N PRO A 238 6.09 9.39 7.78
CA PRO A 238 5.30 9.90 8.90
C PRO A 238 5.09 11.41 8.79
N GLY A 239 3.90 11.87 9.20
CA GLY A 239 3.51 13.27 9.07
C GLY A 239 2.84 13.83 10.32
N GLY A 240 2.29 15.03 10.19
CA GLY A 240 1.70 15.77 11.32
C GLY A 240 2.78 16.18 12.33
N GLY A 241 2.59 15.81 13.60
CA GLY A 241 3.58 16.09 14.66
C GLY A 241 4.82 15.20 14.63
N ASP A 242 4.76 14.08 13.90
CA ASP A 242 5.80 13.02 13.93
C ASP A 242 6.79 13.13 12.77
N GLY A 243 6.52 13.97 11.76
CA GLY A 243 7.39 14.08 10.59
C GLY A 243 6.87 15.00 9.48
N PRO A 244 7.60 15.10 8.36
CA PRO A 244 7.31 16.06 7.29
C PRO A 244 6.21 15.63 6.32
N SER A 245 5.57 14.46 6.52
CA SER A 245 4.61 13.87 5.57
C SER A 245 5.25 13.58 4.20
N GLY A 246 4.43 13.23 3.20
CA GLY A 246 4.86 12.91 1.84
C GLY A 246 5.18 11.44 1.63
N VAL A 247 5.90 11.16 0.55
CA VAL A 247 6.22 9.79 0.12
C VAL A 247 7.65 9.66 -0.35
N LEU A 248 8.25 8.49 -0.10
CA LEU A 248 9.47 8.06 -0.78
C LEU A 248 9.07 7.29 -2.03
N VAL A 249 9.56 7.77 -3.17
CA VAL A 249 9.45 7.12 -4.47
C VAL A 249 10.70 6.29 -4.69
N CYS A 250 10.56 4.96 -4.64
CA CYS A 250 11.64 4.04 -4.97
C CYS A 250 11.67 3.84 -6.48
N ALA A 251 12.83 4.11 -7.09
CA ALA A 251 13.08 3.96 -8.51
C ALA A 251 14.38 3.17 -8.76
N GLU A 252 14.74 3.01 -10.03
CA GLU A 252 15.95 2.27 -10.38
C GLU A 252 17.19 3.05 -9.94
N ASN A 253 17.97 2.47 -9.02
CA ASN A 253 19.23 3.01 -8.48
C ASN A 253 19.11 4.21 -7.52
N PHE A 254 17.93 4.75 -7.24
CA PHE A 254 17.77 5.86 -6.30
C PHE A 254 16.39 5.87 -5.64
N VAL A 255 16.30 6.62 -4.55
CA VAL A 255 15.06 6.92 -3.83
C VAL A 255 14.88 8.44 -3.80
N ILE A 256 13.68 8.91 -4.11
CA ILE A 256 13.35 10.35 -4.09
C ILE A 256 12.28 10.58 -3.03
N TYR A 257 12.54 11.50 -2.11
CA TYR A 257 11.49 12.08 -1.28
C TYR A 257 10.73 13.13 -2.08
N LYS A 258 9.40 12.94 -2.22
CA LYS A 258 8.49 13.86 -2.89
C LYS A 258 7.34 14.25 -1.97
N ASN A 259 7.07 15.54 -1.90
CA ASN A 259 5.92 16.11 -1.21
C ASN A 259 5.48 17.43 -1.87
N GLN A 260 4.22 17.81 -1.70
CA GLN A 260 3.68 19.04 -2.28
C GLN A 260 4.38 20.27 -1.68
N GLY A 261 4.96 21.11 -2.55
CA GLY A 261 5.65 22.34 -2.12
C GLY A 261 7.01 22.11 -1.45
N HIS A 262 7.53 20.88 -1.47
CA HIS A 262 8.86 20.56 -0.97
C HIS A 262 9.80 20.24 -2.15
N PRO A 263 11.06 20.71 -2.14
CA PRO A 263 12.02 20.36 -3.18
C PRO A 263 12.35 18.85 -3.17
N ASP A 264 12.62 18.30 -4.35
CA ASP A 264 13.01 16.90 -4.47
C ASP A 264 14.34 16.63 -3.76
N VAL A 265 14.32 15.67 -2.84
CA VAL A 265 15.54 15.16 -2.20
C VAL A 265 15.78 13.75 -2.68
N ARG A 266 16.95 13.52 -3.30
CA ARG A 266 17.30 12.23 -3.89
C ARG A 266 18.48 11.60 -3.16
N ALA A 267 18.42 10.28 -3.00
CA ALA A 267 19.51 9.46 -2.47
C ALA A 267 19.77 8.28 -3.41
N VAL A 268 21.04 8.01 -3.71
CA VAL A 268 21.44 6.88 -4.57
C VAL A 268 21.46 5.59 -3.74
N ILE A 269 20.97 4.50 -4.31
CA ILE A 269 21.05 3.17 -3.70
C ILE A 269 22.51 2.71 -3.73
N PRO A 270 23.14 2.41 -2.57
CA PRO A 270 24.51 1.95 -2.53
C PRO A 270 24.71 0.67 -3.36
N ARG A 271 25.81 0.63 -4.10
CA ARG A 271 26.24 -0.57 -4.84
C ARG A 271 27.38 -1.25 -4.09
N ARG A 272 27.44 -2.57 -4.22
CA ARG A 272 28.56 -3.34 -3.67
C ARG A 272 29.85 -2.98 -4.42
N ALA A 273 30.97 -2.93 -3.70
CA ALA A 273 32.26 -2.49 -4.22
C ALA A 273 32.88 -3.46 -5.25
N ASP A 274 32.47 -4.72 -5.22
CA ASP A 274 32.95 -5.82 -6.07
C ASP A 274 32.27 -5.86 -7.46
N LEU A 275 31.22 -5.06 -7.68
CA LEU A 275 30.55 -4.99 -8.97
C LEU A 275 31.26 -4.01 -9.92
N PRO A 276 31.45 -4.37 -11.20
CA PRO A 276 32.08 -3.48 -12.17
C PRO A 276 31.30 -2.16 -12.29
N HIS A 277 32.02 -1.04 -12.32
CA HIS A 277 31.43 0.28 -12.53
C HIS A 277 30.71 0.31 -13.89
N ARG A 278 29.37 0.19 -13.88
CA ARG A 278 28.58 0.61 -15.06
C ARG A 278 28.81 2.11 -15.28
N PRO A 279 29.02 2.58 -16.53
CA PRO A 279 29.06 4.00 -16.80
C PRO A 279 27.79 4.66 -16.27
N ARG A 280 27.96 5.80 -15.59
CA ARG A 280 26.85 6.58 -15.02
C ARG A 280 25.81 6.84 -16.12
N CYS A 281 24.54 6.54 -15.85
CA CYS A 281 23.47 6.83 -16.78
C CYS A 281 23.49 8.34 -17.09
N PRO A 282 23.46 8.78 -18.36
CA PRO A 282 23.61 10.19 -18.73
C PRO A 282 22.50 11.11 -18.16
N HIS A 283 21.39 10.55 -17.70
CA HIS A 283 20.31 11.30 -17.02
C HIS A 283 20.62 11.69 -15.56
N CYS A 284 21.75 11.26 -14.99
CA CYS A 284 22.16 11.65 -13.63
C CYS A 284 22.94 12.98 -13.57
N LEU A 285 23.00 13.75 -14.66
CA LEU A 285 23.65 15.06 -14.73
C LEU A 285 22.71 16.17 -14.24
N CYS A 286 22.58 16.32 -12.92
CA CYS A 286 22.18 17.59 -12.29
C CYS A 286 22.39 17.45 -10.79
N GLY A 287 23.48 17.98 -10.24
CA GLY A 287 23.72 18.03 -8.80
C GLY A 287 25.19 17.76 -8.48
N ASN A 288 25.88 18.83 -8.11
CA ASN A 288 27.29 18.94 -7.80
C ASN A 288 27.83 17.84 -6.87
N ALA A 289 29.15 17.69 -6.93
CA ALA A 289 30.01 16.85 -6.10
C ALA A 289 29.47 16.56 -4.68
N PRO A 290 29.67 15.33 -4.15
CA PRO A 290 29.32 15.07 -2.76
C PRO A 290 30.12 16.03 -1.86
N PRO A 291 29.49 16.74 -0.91
CA PRO A 291 30.25 17.36 0.16
C PRO A 291 30.97 16.21 0.88
N GLN A 292 32.29 16.35 1.04
CA GLN A 292 33.07 15.47 1.90
C GLN A 292 32.44 15.49 3.29
N VAL A 293 31.78 14.39 3.66
CA VAL A 293 31.33 14.18 5.03
C VAL A 293 32.60 13.94 5.84
N HIS A 294 33.14 15.01 6.43
CA HIS A 294 34.14 14.91 7.47
C HIS A 294 33.49 14.22 8.66
N VAL A 295 33.80 12.93 8.83
CA VAL A 295 33.56 12.22 10.08
C VAL A 295 34.50 12.84 11.11
N LEU A 296 33.97 13.71 11.97
CA LEU A 296 34.66 14.16 13.18
C LEU A 296 34.69 12.98 14.15
N LEU A 297 35.77 12.19 14.10
CA LEU A 297 36.16 11.34 15.21
C LEU A 297 36.73 12.23 16.33
N PRO A 298 36.32 12.06 17.59
CA PRO A 298 36.95 12.78 18.70
C PRO A 298 38.40 12.28 18.87
N PRO A 299 39.34 13.17 19.23
CA PRO A 299 40.70 12.75 19.54
C PRO A 299 40.70 11.92 20.81
N SER A 300 41.37 10.77 20.74
CA SER A 300 41.71 9.94 21.89
C SER A 300 42.86 10.59 22.64
N ASP A 301 42.59 11.04 23.87
CA ASP A 301 43.55 11.14 24.97
C ASP A 301 43.03 10.28 26.13
#